data_AF-M4I2A2-F1
#
_entry.id   AF-M4I2A2-F1
#
_cell.length_a   1.000
_cell.length_b   1.000
_cell.length_c   1.000
_cell.angle_alpha   90.00
_cell.angle_beta   90.00
_cell.angle_gamma   90.00
#
_symmetry.space_group_name_H-M   'P 1'
#
loop_
_entity.id
_entity.type
_entity.pdbx_description
1 polymer ?
#
loop_
_entity_poly.entity_id
_entity_poly.type
_entity_poly.pdbx_seq_one_letter_code
_entity_poly.pdbx_strand_id
1 'polypeptide(L)'
;EVIPVYSGSGTLKDACNEALRDWSQNYPDSHYMLGTVAGPHPYPIMVREFQKIIGIETKQQILKEVSKLPHKIIACVGGGSNAIGIFHEFINDRVELIGIEPGGSDILKGKHGAPLQYGKTGIYFGMKSAIMQSQDGQIQESYSISAGLDFPSV
;
A
#
# COMPACT_ATOMS: atom_id res chain seq x y z
N GLU A 1 0.14 -21.83 -9.99
CA GLU A 1 -0.10 -22.67 -8.81
C GLU A 1 -0.45 -21.78 -7.63
N VAL A 2 -1.20 -22.27 -6.64
CA VAL A 2 -1.45 -21.54 -5.39
C VAL A 2 -0.66 -22.22 -4.30
N ILE A 3 0.25 -21.49 -3.65
CA ILE A 3 1.13 -22.03 -2.60
C ILE A 3 0.74 -21.38 -1.27
N PRO A 4 0.04 -22.09 -0.36
CA PRO A 4 -0.32 -21.56 0.95
C PRO A 4 0.91 -21.31 1.82
N VAL A 5 0.93 -20.18 2.53
CA VAL A 5 2.01 -19.82 3.46
C VAL A 5 1.51 -19.96 4.89
N TYR A 6 2.16 -20.83 5.67
CA TYR A 6 1.82 -21.11 7.07
C TYR A 6 2.82 -20.48 8.06
N SER A 7 3.84 -19.78 7.57
CA SER A 7 4.81 -19.07 8.41
C SER A 7 4.19 -17.80 9.01
N GLY A 8 4.68 -17.41 10.18
CA GLY A 8 4.25 -16.17 10.85
C GLY A 8 2.76 -16.16 11.17
N SER A 9 2.07 -15.11 10.73
CA SER A 9 0.63 -14.90 10.93
C SER A 9 -0.24 -15.58 9.87
N GLY A 10 0.37 -16.12 8.80
CA GLY A 10 -0.36 -16.69 7.65
C GLY A 10 -1.13 -15.64 6.84
N THR A 11 -0.63 -14.40 6.79
CA THR A 11 -1.28 -13.27 6.11
C THR A 11 -0.41 -12.69 4.99
N LEU A 12 -0.81 -11.53 4.44
CA LEU A 12 -0.16 -10.87 3.29
C LEU A 12 1.34 -10.62 3.52
N LYS A 13 1.74 -10.21 4.72
CA LYS A 13 3.15 -9.99 5.10
C LYS A 13 3.99 -11.25 4.85
N ASP A 14 3.48 -12.40 5.27
CA ASP A 14 4.19 -13.67 5.19
C ASP A 14 4.26 -14.16 3.74
N ALA A 15 3.18 -13.99 2.98
CA ALA A 15 3.16 -14.25 1.53
C ALA A 15 4.17 -13.38 0.76
N CYS A 16 4.29 -12.09 1.10
CA CYS A 16 5.28 -11.20 0.50
C CYS A 16 6.72 -11.65 0.79
N ASN A 17 7.00 -12.11 2.01
CA ASN A 17 8.33 -12.60 2.39
C ASN A 17 8.70 -13.87 1.62
N GLU A 18 7.79 -14.84 1.51
CA GLU A 18 8.07 -16.08 0.75
C GLU A 18 8.19 -15.79 -0.76
N ALA A 19 7.39 -14.88 -1.32
CA ALA A 19 7.52 -14.48 -2.72
C ALA A 19 8.86 -13.79 -3.04
N LEU A 20 9.36 -12.93 -2.14
CA LEU A 20 10.70 -12.35 -2.28
C LEU A 20 11.81 -13.39 -2.16
N ARG A 21 11.65 -14.39 -1.27
CA ARG A 21 12.61 -15.48 -1.11
C ARG A 21 12.68 -16.33 -2.38
N ASP A 22 11.55 -16.70 -2.96
CA ASP A 22 11.46 -17.38 -4.25
C ASP A 22 12.17 -16.56 -5.34
N TRP A 23 11.78 -15.29 -5.49
CA TRP A 23 12.36 -14.43 -6.53
C TRP A 23 13.87 -14.28 -6.39
N SER A 24 14.41 -14.23 -5.17
CA SER A 24 15.86 -14.17 -4.95
C SER A 24 16.64 -15.36 -5.52
N GLN A 25 15.97 -16.51 -5.69
CA GLN A 25 16.57 -17.75 -6.23
C GLN A 25 16.25 -17.96 -7.71
N ASN A 26 15.13 -17.41 -8.20
CA ASN A 26 14.59 -17.71 -9.53
C ASN A 26 14.47 -16.50 -10.48
N TYR A 27 15.04 -15.34 -10.12
CA TYR A 27 14.95 -14.10 -10.92
C TYR A 27 15.40 -14.18 -12.40
N PRO A 28 16.30 -15.10 -12.85
CA PRO A 28 16.65 -15.19 -14.27
C PRO A 28 15.46 -15.57 -15.15
N ASP A 29 14.56 -16.40 -14.63
CA ASP A 29 13.42 -16.96 -15.38
C ASP A 29 12.06 -16.47 -14.84
N SER A 30 12.05 -15.70 -13.75
CA SER A 30 10.83 -15.25 -13.06
C SER A 30 10.80 -13.74 -12.85
N HIS A 31 9.67 -13.13 -13.20
CA HIS A 31 9.35 -11.76 -12.84
C HIS A 31 8.50 -11.70 -11.58
N TYR A 32 8.98 -11.03 -10.54
CA TYR A 32 8.17 -10.80 -9.35
C TYR A 32 7.15 -9.67 -9.59
N MET A 33 5.88 -10.05 -9.75
CA MET A 33 4.79 -9.11 -10.00
C MET A 33 4.23 -8.55 -8.67
N LEU A 34 4.98 -7.61 -8.07
CA LEU A 34 4.60 -6.96 -6.81
C LEU A 34 3.28 -6.16 -6.98
N GLY A 35 2.28 -6.44 -6.13
CA GLY A 35 0.89 -6.01 -6.34
C GLY A 35 0.49 -4.64 -5.78
N THR A 36 1.42 -3.84 -5.26
CA THR A 36 1.11 -2.54 -4.65
C THR A 36 2.23 -1.50 -4.86
N VAL A 37 2.00 -0.24 -4.52
CA VAL A 37 2.98 0.86 -4.61
C VAL A 37 3.96 0.86 -3.43
N ALA A 38 4.54 -0.30 -3.15
CA ALA A 38 5.55 -0.50 -2.12
C ALA A 38 6.76 -1.22 -2.71
N GLY A 39 7.70 -1.59 -1.85
CA GLY A 39 8.86 -2.36 -2.26
C GLY A 39 10.03 -1.51 -2.75
N PRO A 40 11.12 -2.16 -3.19
CA PRO A 40 12.28 -1.45 -3.72
C PRO A 40 11.94 -0.74 -5.03
N HIS A 41 12.72 0.30 -5.35
CA HIS A 41 12.75 0.83 -6.72
C HIS A 41 13.06 -0.32 -7.71
N PRO A 42 12.36 -0.42 -8.86
CA PRO A 42 11.45 0.57 -9.45
C PRO A 42 9.95 0.38 -9.16
N TYR A 43 9.55 -0.59 -8.32
CA TYR A 43 8.15 -0.98 -8.15
C TYR A 43 7.20 0.18 -7.80
N PRO A 44 7.50 1.09 -6.85
CA PRO A 44 6.59 2.20 -6.54
C PRO A 44 6.32 3.10 -7.75
N ILE A 45 7.33 3.40 -8.57
CA ILE A 45 7.14 4.24 -9.77
C ILE A 45 6.33 3.47 -10.81
N MET A 46 6.73 2.24 -11.10
CA MET A 46 6.07 1.40 -12.10
C MET A 46 4.59 1.17 -11.78
N VAL A 47 4.27 0.80 -10.55
CA VAL A 47 2.87 0.53 -10.13
C VAL A 47 2.04 1.81 -10.17
N ARG A 48 2.57 2.95 -9.73
CA ARG A 48 1.90 4.24 -9.88
C ARG A 48 1.60 4.56 -11.34
N GLU A 49 2.58 4.39 -12.23
CA GLU A 49 2.40 4.66 -13.67
C GLU A 49 1.31 3.79 -14.30
N PHE A 50 1.18 2.53 -13.87
CA PHE A 50 0.11 1.65 -14.34
C PHE A 50 -1.25 1.97 -13.71
N GLN A 51 -1.29 2.52 -12.49
CA GLN A 51 -2.54 2.86 -11.78
C GLN A 51 -3.04 4.28 -12.07
N LYS A 52 -2.21 5.19 -12.61
CA LYS A 52 -2.57 6.60 -12.83
C LYS A 52 -3.80 6.81 -13.73
N ILE A 53 -4.14 5.79 -14.53
CA ILE A 53 -5.33 5.81 -15.38
C ILE A 53 -6.61 6.09 -14.58
N ILE A 54 -6.67 5.65 -13.32
CA ILE A 54 -7.79 5.92 -12.41
C ILE A 54 -7.99 7.44 -12.26
N GLY A 55 -6.91 8.18 -11.94
CA GLY A 55 -6.97 9.64 -11.79
C GLY A 55 -7.30 10.35 -13.10
N ILE A 56 -6.71 9.89 -14.22
CA ILE A 56 -6.96 10.44 -15.56
C ILE A 56 -8.44 10.34 -15.92
N GLU A 57 -9.03 9.15 -15.80
CA GLU A 57 -10.44 8.91 -16.12
C GLU A 57 -11.34 9.68 -15.15
N THR A 58 -11.05 9.66 -13.85
CA THR A 58 -11.82 10.38 -12.83
C THR A 58 -11.90 11.88 -13.15
N LYS A 59 -10.77 12.50 -13.52
CA LYS A 59 -10.72 13.93 -13.84
C LYS A 59 -11.52 14.26 -15.10
N GLN A 60 -11.44 13.40 -16.12
CA GLN A 60 -12.25 13.57 -17.33
C GLN A 60 -13.75 13.43 -17.05
N GLN A 61 -14.14 12.41 -16.27
CA GLN A 61 -15.52 12.13 -15.92
C GLN A 61 -16.12 13.26 -15.08
N ILE A 62 -15.43 13.70 -14.02
CA ILE A 62 -15.96 14.73 -13.11
C ILE A 62 -16.10 16.09 -13.81
N LEU A 63 -15.16 16.45 -14.69
CA LEU A 63 -15.28 17.67 -15.49
C LEU A 63 -16.42 17.59 -16.51
N LYS A 64 -16.67 16.41 -17.09
CA LYS A 64 -17.80 16.20 -17.99
C LYS A 64 -19.15 16.29 -17.26
N GLU A 65 -19.25 15.71 -16.06
CA GLU A 65 -20.53 15.60 -15.34
C GLU A 65 -20.89 16.86 -14.54
N VAL A 66 -19.92 17.50 -13.90
CA VAL A 66 -20.18 18.63 -12.98
C VAL A 66 -19.38 19.90 -13.33
N SER A 67 -18.58 19.88 -14.39
CA SER A 67 -17.81 21.03 -14.92
C SER A 67 -16.91 21.72 -13.89
N LYS A 68 -16.47 20.98 -12.88
CA LYS A 68 -15.55 21.43 -11.84
C LYS A 68 -14.76 20.26 -11.25
N LEU A 69 -13.61 20.56 -10.67
CA LEU A 69 -12.85 19.58 -9.90
C LEU A 69 -13.57 19.25 -8.59
N PRO A 70 -13.37 18.04 -8.04
CA PRO A 70 -13.92 17.68 -6.74
C PRO A 70 -13.24 18.49 -5.64
N HIS A 71 -13.93 18.73 -4.52
CA HIS A 71 -13.29 19.34 -3.36
C HIS A 71 -12.34 18.37 -2.67
N LYS A 72 -12.67 17.07 -2.68
CA LYS A 72 -11.93 16.01 -2.01
C LYS A 72 -11.90 14.74 -2.86
N ILE A 73 -10.80 14.00 -2.80
CA ILE A 73 -10.69 12.63 -3.31
C ILE A 73 -10.28 11.73 -2.15
N ILE A 74 -10.97 10.61 -2.00
CA ILE A 74 -10.81 9.70 -0.87
C ILE A 74 -10.49 8.31 -1.41
N ALA A 75 -9.47 7.66 -0.86
CA ALA A 75 -9.10 6.30 -1.22
C ALA A 75 -8.54 5.55 -0.01
N CYS A 76 -8.76 4.23 0.05
CA CYS A 76 -8.20 3.40 1.11
C CYS A 76 -6.71 3.11 0.88
N VAL A 77 -5.95 3.00 1.96
CA VAL A 77 -4.50 2.83 1.95
C VAL A 77 -4.17 1.55 2.73
N GLY A 78 -4.04 0.45 1.98
CA GLY A 78 -3.21 -0.69 2.37
C GLY A 78 -1.79 -0.35 1.92
N GLY A 79 -1.22 -1.10 0.97
CA GLY A 79 0.06 -0.68 0.35
C GLY A 79 -0.01 0.53 -0.59
N GLY A 80 -1.18 1.14 -0.81
CA GLY A 80 -1.34 2.47 -1.44
C GLY A 80 -1.61 2.56 -2.96
N SER A 81 -1.64 1.45 -3.72
CA SER A 81 -1.66 1.50 -5.20
C SER A 81 -2.88 2.18 -5.81
N ASN A 82 -4.08 1.84 -5.32
CA ASN A 82 -5.33 2.47 -5.76
C ASN A 82 -5.35 3.97 -5.42
N ALA A 83 -4.87 4.32 -4.21
CA ALA A 83 -4.86 5.67 -3.70
C ALA A 83 -3.93 6.57 -4.52
N ILE A 84 -2.68 6.14 -4.75
CA ILE A 84 -1.77 6.93 -5.58
C ILE A 84 -2.26 7.00 -7.03
N GLY A 85 -2.92 5.93 -7.54
CA GLY A 85 -3.48 5.89 -8.89
C GLY A 85 -4.51 6.99 -9.12
N ILE A 86 -5.43 7.19 -8.17
CA ILE A 86 -6.42 8.28 -8.26
C ILE A 86 -5.82 9.64 -7.90
N PHE A 87 -4.95 9.71 -6.88
CA PHE A 87 -4.38 10.97 -6.40
C PHE A 87 -3.42 11.63 -7.39
N HIS A 88 -2.65 10.84 -8.15
CA HIS A 88 -1.55 11.32 -8.98
C HIS A 88 -1.95 12.48 -9.92
N GLU A 89 -3.12 12.37 -10.54
CA GLU A 89 -3.61 13.36 -11.50
C GLU A 89 -4.09 14.68 -10.85
N PHE A 90 -4.28 14.68 -9.52
CA PHE A 90 -4.79 15.81 -8.75
C PHE A 90 -3.78 16.43 -7.79
N ILE A 91 -2.53 15.92 -7.74
CA ILE A 91 -1.47 16.40 -6.81
C ILE A 91 -1.22 17.90 -6.92
N ASN A 92 -1.36 18.48 -8.12
CA ASN A 92 -1.10 19.91 -8.37
C ASN A 92 -2.39 20.75 -8.39
N ASP A 93 -3.55 20.14 -8.16
CA ASP A 93 -4.84 20.83 -8.16
C ASP A 93 -5.23 21.25 -6.75
N ARG A 94 -6.19 22.19 -6.63
CA ARG A 94 -6.78 22.59 -5.33
C ARG A 94 -7.83 21.57 -4.87
N VAL A 95 -7.40 20.33 -4.69
CA VAL A 95 -8.23 19.19 -4.26
C VAL A 95 -7.62 18.57 -3.01
N GLU A 96 -8.43 18.32 -1.99
CA GLU A 96 -7.98 17.64 -0.77
C GLU A 96 -7.87 16.13 -1.02
N LEU A 97 -6.67 15.56 -0.81
CA LEU A 97 -6.42 14.13 -1.03
C LEU A 97 -6.38 13.41 0.32
N ILE A 98 -7.31 12.48 0.55
CA ILE A 98 -7.53 11.82 1.84
C ILE A 98 -7.30 10.31 1.70
N GLY A 99 -6.18 9.83 2.26
CA GLY A 99 -5.91 8.41 2.42
C GLY A 99 -6.53 7.84 3.70
N ILE A 100 -7.17 6.68 3.63
CA ILE A 100 -7.81 6.01 4.77
C ILE A 100 -7.11 4.68 5.07
N GLU A 101 -6.34 4.63 6.16
CA GLU A 101 -5.74 3.40 6.69
C GLU A 101 -6.73 2.63 7.59
N PRO A 102 -6.63 1.29 7.72
CA PRO A 102 -7.49 0.51 8.60
C PRO A 102 -7.21 0.76 10.08
N GLY A 103 -8.24 1.18 10.81
CA GLY A 103 -8.18 1.36 12.27
C GLY A 103 -8.22 0.07 13.10
N GLY A 104 -8.48 -1.07 12.45
CA GLY A 104 -8.53 -2.39 13.08
C GLY A 104 -9.55 -2.52 14.21
N SER A 105 -9.23 -3.30 15.24
CA SER A 105 -10.12 -3.55 16.39
C SER A 105 -9.79 -2.70 17.61
N ASP A 106 -8.54 -2.24 17.75
CA ASP A 106 -8.11 -1.38 18.86
C ASP A 106 -6.80 -0.67 18.48
N ILE A 107 -6.92 0.57 17.99
CA ILE A 107 -5.77 1.35 17.51
C ILE A 107 -4.77 1.68 18.63
N LEU A 108 -5.25 1.90 19.85
CA LEU A 108 -4.42 2.24 21.00
C LEU A 108 -3.64 1.03 21.53
N LYS A 109 -4.14 -0.19 21.29
CA LYS A 109 -3.44 -1.44 21.62
C LYS A 109 -2.65 -2.03 20.45
N GLY A 110 -2.47 -1.30 19.36
CA GLY A 110 -1.67 -1.75 18.22
C GLY A 110 -2.37 -2.76 17.30
N LYS A 111 -3.68 -3.02 17.48
CA LYS A 111 -4.45 -3.92 16.60
C LYS A 111 -5.08 -3.15 15.45
N HIS A 112 -4.24 -2.64 14.55
CA HIS A 112 -4.60 -1.83 13.39
C HIS A 112 -3.59 -2.02 12.25
N GLY A 113 -3.78 -1.38 11.09
CA GLY A 113 -2.83 -1.36 9.97
C GLY A 113 -2.59 0.06 9.50
N ALA A 114 -2.20 0.95 10.42
CA ALA A 114 -2.15 2.40 10.19
C ALA A 114 -0.74 2.97 10.44
N PRO A 115 0.29 2.51 9.69
CA PRO A 115 1.66 2.92 9.89
C PRO A 115 1.92 4.40 9.57
N LEU A 116 1.20 5.05 8.66
CA LEU A 116 1.44 6.46 8.33
C LEU A 116 1.16 7.36 9.54
N GLN A 117 0.12 7.04 10.32
CA GLN A 117 -0.27 7.85 11.47
C GLN A 117 0.32 7.36 12.81
N TYR A 118 0.45 6.04 13.00
CA TYR A 118 0.84 5.45 14.29
C TYR A 118 2.16 4.67 14.24
N GLY A 119 2.78 4.58 13.07
CA GLY A 119 4.08 3.93 12.88
C GLY A 119 5.26 4.87 13.05
N LYS A 120 6.43 4.40 12.63
CA LYS A 120 7.68 5.16 12.56
C LYS A 120 8.40 4.85 11.26
N THR A 121 9.24 5.76 10.79
CA THR A 121 10.10 5.47 9.64
C THR A 121 11.06 4.33 9.96
N GLY A 122 11.16 3.35 9.06
CA GLY A 122 12.11 2.26 9.14
C GLY A 122 12.45 1.70 7.77
N ILE A 123 13.19 0.60 7.73
CA ILE A 123 13.57 -0.09 6.49
C ILE A 123 12.98 -1.49 6.54
N TYR A 124 12.06 -1.77 5.63
CA TYR A 124 11.38 -3.06 5.51
C TYR A 124 11.00 -3.27 4.04
N PHE A 125 10.91 -4.52 3.61
CA PHE A 125 10.41 -4.88 2.28
C PHE A 125 11.13 -4.14 1.14
N GLY A 126 12.43 -3.85 1.29
CA GLY A 126 13.24 -3.17 0.27
C GLY A 126 13.03 -1.65 0.16
N MET A 127 12.28 -1.03 1.08
CA MET A 127 12.03 0.42 1.09
C MET A 127 12.28 1.07 2.45
N LYS A 128 12.55 2.38 2.45
CA LYS A 128 12.50 3.23 3.64
C LYS A 128 11.16 3.96 3.67
N SER A 129 10.31 3.59 4.62
CA SER A 129 8.88 3.95 4.62
C SER A 129 8.33 4.03 6.05
N ALA A 130 7.06 4.38 6.20
CA ALA A 130 6.39 4.26 7.49
C ALA A 130 6.09 2.78 7.77
N ILE A 131 6.42 2.32 8.98
CA ILE A 131 6.22 0.93 9.41
C ILE A 131 5.71 0.85 10.85
N MET A 132 4.89 -0.15 11.13
CA MET A 132 4.56 -0.57 12.50
C MET A 132 5.73 -1.39 13.05
N GLN A 133 6.41 -0.89 14.08
CA GLN A 133 7.60 -1.53 14.64
C GLN A 133 7.73 -1.28 16.16
N SER A 134 8.35 -2.22 16.87
CA SER A 134 8.69 -2.08 18.29
C SER A 134 9.80 -1.04 18.52
N GLN A 135 10.11 -0.76 19.78
CA GLN A 135 11.22 0.14 20.13
C GLN A 135 12.58 -0.37 19.63
N ASP A 136 12.75 -1.70 19.59
CA ASP A 136 13.97 -2.36 19.11
C ASP A 136 13.97 -2.58 17.60
N GLY A 137 12.98 -2.05 16.87
CA GLY A 137 12.89 -2.13 15.41
C GLY A 137 12.33 -3.45 14.87
N GLN A 138 11.70 -4.28 15.71
CA GLN A 138 11.02 -5.49 15.24
C GLN A 138 9.71 -5.13 14.56
N ILE A 139 9.48 -5.66 13.35
CA ILE A 139 8.25 -5.42 12.60
C ILE A 139 7.06 -6.00 13.37
N GLN A 140 6.06 -5.16 13.64
CA GLN A 140 4.84 -5.57 14.31
C GLN A 140 3.87 -6.18 13.30
N GLU A 141 2.98 -7.04 13.81
CA GLU A 141 1.85 -7.53 13.04
C GLU A 141 0.80 -6.43 12.95
N SER A 142 0.33 -6.17 11.74
CA SER A 142 -0.86 -5.36 11.50
C SER A 142 -2.11 -6.18 11.81
N TYR A 143 -3.25 -5.48 11.89
CA TYR A 143 -4.55 -6.13 11.94
C TYR A 143 -5.61 -5.31 11.19
N SER A 144 -6.35 -6.00 10.33
CA SER A 144 -7.55 -5.49 9.68
C SER A 144 -8.50 -6.64 9.38
N ILE A 145 -9.82 -6.41 9.51
CA ILE A 145 -10.81 -7.37 9.02
C ILE A 145 -10.72 -7.56 7.48
N SER A 146 -10.25 -6.52 6.78
CA SER A 146 -10.01 -6.56 5.34
C SER A 146 -8.55 -6.95 5.08
N ALA A 147 -8.34 -8.15 4.53
CA ALA A 147 -7.02 -8.70 4.24
C ALA A 147 -6.18 -7.80 3.31
N GLY A 148 -6.81 -7.10 2.35
CA GLY A 148 -6.10 -6.20 1.44
C GLY A 148 -5.53 -4.93 2.10
N LEU A 149 -5.92 -4.65 3.34
CA LEU A 149 -5.40 -3.54 4.14
C LEU A 149 -4.51 -4.02 5.30
N ASP A 150 -4.40 -5.34 5.51
CA ASP A 150 -3.60 -5.92 6.59
C ASP A 150 -2.13 -5.99 6.21
N PHE A 151 -1.48 -4.82 6.19
CA PHE A 151 -0.06 -4.68 5.87
C PHE A 151 0.60 -3.66 6.81
N PRO A 152 1.75 -3.97 7.43
CA PRO A 152 2.34 -3.13 8.48
C PRO A 152 3.16 -1.95 7.96
N SER A 153 3.11 -1.62 6.66
CA SER A 153 3.90 -0.55 6.05
C SER A 153 3.16 0.16 4.92
N VAL A 154 3.46 1.45 4.73
CA VAL A 154 3.07 2.23 3.55
C VAL A 154 4.22 3.11 3.13
#